data_AF-B2AEM1-F1
#
_entry.id   AF-B2AEM1-F1
#
_cell.length_a   1.000
_cell.length_b   1.000
_cell.length_c   1.000
_cell.angle_alpha   90.00
_cell.angle_beta   90.00
_cell.angle_gamma   90.00
#
_symmetry.space_group_name_H-M   'P 1'
#
loop_
_entity.id
_entity.type
_entity.pdbx_description
1 polymer ?
#
loop_
_entity_poly.entity_id
_entity_poly.type
_entity_poly.pdbx_seq_one_letter_code
_entity_poly.pdbx_strand_id
1 'polypeptide(L)'
;MSHLPCFCYKGFGEEKRQELWYSQAVRIGDKIECSGQGGWNPETSEVHKSLSDEFDQAFKNVDLALRTAGGKGWCQVYKIRVYLTIIDDEAVEALVRNLRTWMPDHQPIMTAIGVNKLGLEGMRIEVEAVAHDPEGAAKHAAEEAAGSH
;
A
#
# COMPACT_ATOMS: atom_id res chain seq x y z
N MET A 1 -17.63 -2.81 -18.75
CA MET A 1 -16.74 -2.23 -17.73
C MET A 1 -16.43 -3.31 -16.72
N SER A 2 -15.23 -3.32 -16.12
CA SER A 2 -14.94 -4.25 -15.02
C SER A 2 -15.89 -3.98 -13.84
N HIS A 3 -16.30 -5.02 -13.14
CA HIS A 3 -17.10 -4.89 -11.90
C HIS A 3 -16.20 -4.60 -10.67
N LEU A 4 -14.88 -4.62 -10.85
CA LEU A 4 -13.91 -4.43 -9.76
C LEU A 4 -13.77 -2.94 -9.40
N PRO A 5 -14.03 -2.55 -8.14
CA PRO A 5 -13.75 -1.20 -7.66
C PRO A 5 -12.23 -0.99 -7.53
N CYS A 6 -11.67 -0.15 -8.40
CA CYS A 6 -10.26 0.23 -8.39
C CYS A 6 -10.10 1.69 -7.95
N PHE A 7 -9.10 1.94 -7.10
CA PHE A 7 -8.92 3.20 -6.39
C PHE A 7 -7.53 3.79 -6.62
N CYS A 8 -7.47 5.11 -6.71
CA CYS A 8 -6.24 5.90 -6.77
C CYS A 8 -6.37 7.09 -5.84
N TYR A 9 -5.36 7.34 -5.01
CA TYR A 9 -5.26 8.59 -4.26
C TYR A 9 -4.78 9.72 -5.18
N LYS A 10 -5.05 10.96 -4.77
CA LYS A 10 -4.67 12.17 -5.51
C LYS A 10 -3.16 12.30 -5.72
N GLY A 11 -2.75 12.96 -6.81
CA GLY A 11 -1.35 13.13 -7.18
C GLY A 11 -0.81 11.88 -7.87
N PHE A 12 0.25 11.29 -7.33
CA PHE A 12 0.93 10.13 -7.91
C PHE A 12 -0.03 9.02 -8.35
N GLY A 13 -1.03 8.68 -7.52
CA GLY A 13 -1.97 7.61 -7.81
C GLY A 13 -2.83 7.86 -9.07
N GLU A 14 -3.38 9.06 -9.20
CA GLU A 14 -4.18 9.48 -10.35
C GLU A 14 -3.32 9.69 -11.61
N GLU A 15 -2.13 10.29 -11.45
CA GLU A 15 -1.16 10.48 -12.53
C GLU A 15 -0.72 9.14 -13.12
N LYS A 16 -0.25 8.20 -12.28
CA LYS A 16 0.20 6.88 -12.76
C LYS A 16 -0.92 6.03 -13.31
N ARG A 17 -2.17 6.26 -12.91
CA ARG A 17 -3.33 5.63 -13.58
C ARG A 17 -3.43 6.06 -15.04
N GLN A 18 -3.20 7.33 -15.33
CA GLN A 18 -3.28 7.86 -16.70
C GLN A 18 -2.03 7.49 -17.51
N GLU A 19 -0.85 7.56 -16.91
CA GLU A 19 0.43 7.36 -17.59
C GLU A 19 0.81 5.88 -17.77
N LEU A 20 0.55 5.04 -16.76
CA LEU A 20 1.06 3.67 -16.65
C LEU A 20 -0.05 2.61 -16.58
N TRP A 21 -1.31 3.03 -16.62
CA TRP A 21 -2.47 2.14 -16.79
C TRP A 21 -2.69 1.11 -15.67
N TYR A 22 -2.39 1.46 -14.41
CA TYR A 22 -2.70 0.65 -13.22
C TYR A 22 -3.40 1.48 -12.14
N SER A 23 -3.94 0.84 -11.10
CA SER A 23 -4.60 1.50 -9.96
C SER A 23 -3.86 1.21 -8.66
N GLN A 24 -3.91 2.10 -7.68
CA GLN A 24 -3.12 1.95 -6.44
C GLN A 24 -3.69 0.89 -5.49
N ALA A 25 -5.00 0.67 -5.53
CA ALA A 25 -5.65 -0.40 -4.79
C ALA A 25 -6.88 -0.93 -5.54
N VAL A 26 -7.26 -2.16 -5.21
CA VAL A 26 -8.53 -2.78 -5.63
C VAL A 26 -9.22 -3.36 -4.41
N ARG A 27 -10.55 -3.28 -4.39
CA ARG A 27 -11.37 -3.97 -3.39
C ARG A 27 -12.04 -5.20 -3.99
N ILE A 28 -11.90 -6.35 -3.33
CA ILE A 28 -12.48 -7.63 -3.73
C ILE A 28 -13.24 -8.19 -2.53
N GLY A 29 -14.53 -7.86 -2.44
CA GLY A 29 -15.37 -8.23 -1.29
C GLY A 29 -14.82 -7.68 0.02
N ASP A 30 -14.38 -8.58 0.90
CA ASP A 30 -13.78 -8.29 2.21
C ASP A 30 -12.27 -8.08 2.17
N LYS A 31 -11.65 -8.00 1.00
CA LYS A 31 -10.21 -7.77 0.86
C LYS A 31 -9.90 -6.48 0.13
N ILE A 32 -8.81 -5.85 0.53
CA ILE A 32 -8.18 -4.74 -0.20
C ILE A 32 -6.77 -5.19 -0.57
N GLU A 33 -6.42 -5.09 -1.84
CA GLU A 33 -5.08 -5.37 -2.35
C GLU A 33 -4.48 -4.08 -2.91
N CYS A 34 -3.28 -3.73 -2.44
CA CYS A 34 -2.52 -2.59 -2.94
C CYS A 34 -1.56 -3.03 -4.04
N SER A 35 -1.40 -2.19 -5.06
CA SER A 35 -0.17 -2.21 -5.87
C SER A 35 1.04 -1.87 -5.00
N GLY A 36 2.24 -2.22 -5.47
CA GLY A 36 3.48 -1.89 -4.79
C GLY A 36 3.57 -0.39 -4.48
N GLN A 37 3.80 -0.06 -3.21
CA GLN A 37 3.99 1.31 -2.71
C GLN A 37 5.44 1.52 -2.31
N GLY A 38 6.07 2.55 -2.86
CA GLY A 38 7.44 2.96 -2.57
C GLY A 38 7.49 4.29 -1.84
N GLY A 39 8.69 4.74 -1.50
CA GLY A 39 8.89 5.96 -0.71
C GLY A 39 8.85 7.28 -1.49
N TRP A 40 7.94 7.39 -2.47
CA TRP A 40 7.69 8.65 -3.16
C TRP A 40 6.76 9.56 -2.34
N ASN A 41 6.93 10.87 -2.47
CA ASN A 41 5.94 11.82 -2.02
C ASN A 41 4.72 11.75 -2.98
N PRO A 42 3.48 11.53 -2.48
CA PRO A 42 2.30 11.39 -3.33
C PRO A 42 1.92 12.68 -4.07
N GLU A 43 2.40 13.85 -3.66
CA GLU A 43 2.11 15.13 -4.33
C GLU A 43 3.17 15.50 -5.36
N THR A 44 4.45 15.21 -5.11
CA THR A 44 5.57 15.63 -5.98
C THR A 44 6.17 14.50 -6.81
N SER A 45 5.79 13.24 -6.53
CA SER A 45 6.40 12.03 -7.10
C SER A 45 7.90 11.84 -6.79
N GLU A 46 8.49 12.67 -5.92
CA GLU A 46 9.91 12.59 -5.57
C GLU A 46 10.18 11.48 -4.55
N VAL A 47 11.21 10.68 -4.80
CA VAL A 47 11.68 9.64 -3.88
C VAL A 47 12.61 10.27 -2.84
N HIS A 48 12.39 9.97 -1.57
CA HIS A 48 13.25 10.46 -0.49
C HIS A 48 14.69 9.97 -0.65
N LYS A 49 15.67 10.83 -0.34
CA LYS A 49 17.11 10.51 -0.46
C LYS A 49 17.63 9.66 0.71
N SER A 50 17.08 9.88 1.90
CA SER A 50 17.39 9.10 3.10
C SER A 50 16.66 7.76 3.02
N LEU A 51 17.37 6.67 3.34
CA LEU A 51 16.78 5.33 3.36
C LEU A 51 15.64 5.25 4.38
N SER A 52 15.89 5.75 5.59
CA SER A 52 14.88 5.74 6.66
C SER A 52 13.62 6.54 6.27
N ASP A 53 13.78 7.72 5.66
CA ASP A 53 12.63 8.55 5.25
C ASP A 53 11.86 7.92 4.09
N GLU A 54 12.56 7.25 3.17
CA GLU A 54 11.93 6.51 2.08
C GLU A 54 11.09 5.35 2.62
N PHE A 55 11.60 4.59 3.57
CA PHE A 55 10.87 3.48 4.19
C PHE A 55 9.64 3.99 4.94
N ASP A 56 9.78 5.07 5.71
CA ASP A 56 8.66 5.70 6.40
C ASP A 56 7.59 6.16 5.41
N GLN A 57 8.01 6.74 4.27
CA GLN A 57 7.10 7.19 3.24
C GLN A 57 6.42 6.03 2.50
N ALA A 58 7.13 4.94 2.22
CA ALA A 58 6.54 3.74 1.63
C ALA A 58 5.41 3.19 2.51
N PHE A 59 5.61 3.15 3.83
CA PHE A 59 4.58 2.72 4.75
C PHE A 59 3.38 3.68 4.83
N LYS A 60 3.62 5.00 4.80
CA LYS A 60 2.54 5.99 4.68
C LYS A 60 1.74 5.81 3.40
N ASN A 61 2.40 5.51 2.29
CA ASN A 61 1.74 5.31 0.99
C ASN A 61 0.86 4.05 0.97
N VAL A 62 1.28 2.96 1.63
CA VAL A 62 0.40 1.78 1.85
C VAL A 62 -0.85 2.18 2.65
N ASP A 63 -0.68 2.90 3.76
CA ASP A 63 -1.81 3.35 4.58
C ASP A 63 -2.77 4.23 3.77
N LEU A 64 -2.23 5.15 2.99
CA LEU A 64 -2.99 6.01 2.08
C LEU A 64 -3.77 5.18 1.04
N ALA A 65 -3.13 4.21 0.39
CA ALA A 65 -3.78 3.34 -0.59
C ALA A 65 -4.91 2.52 0.03
N LEU A 66 -4.69 1.91 1.21
CA LEU A 66 -5.69 1.14 1.94
C LEU A 66 -6.90 2.00 2.35
N ARG A 67 -6.65 3.19 2.92
CA ARG A 67 -7.71 4.12 3.32
C ARG A 67 -8.50 4.64 2.12
N THR A 68 -7.83 4.90 1.01
CA THR A 68 -8.49 5.35 -0.23
C THR A 68 -9.47 4.29 -0.76
N ALA A 69 -9.17 3.01 -0.55
CA ALA A 69 -10.07 1.90 -0.87
C ALA A 69 -11.11 1.58 0.24
N GLY A 70 -11.28 2.48 1.20
CA GLY A 70 -12.27 2.37 2.29
C GLY A 70 -11.82 1.56 3.50
N GLY A 71 -10.55 1.12 3.54
CA GLY A 71 -9.99 0.41 4.69
C GLY A 71 -9.65 1.32 5.89
N LYS A 72 -9.33 0.70 7.02
CA LYS A 72 -8.88 1.36 8.25
C LYS A 72 -7.35 1.53 8.33
N GLY A 73 -6.63 1.05 7.31
CA GLY A 73 -5.17 1.13 7.22
C GLY A 73 -4.46 -0.13 7.69
N TRP A 74 -3.24 0.03 8.20
CA TRP A 74 -2.34 -1.08 8.55
C TRP A 74 -2.88 -2.09 9.57
N CYS A 75 -3.79 -1.70 10.47
CA CYS A 75 -4.39 -2.61 11.45
C CYS A 75 -5.17 -3.78 10.81
N GLN A 76 -5.49 -3.69 9.52
CA GLN A 76 -6.21 -4.73 8.77
C GLN A 76 -5.29 -5.61 7.91
N VAL A 77 -4.00 -5.27 7.80
CA VAL A 77 -3.04 -5.94 6.91
C VAL A 77 -2.62 -7.28 7.49
N TYR A 78 -2.85 -8.37 6.76
CA TYR A 78 -2.43 -9.71 7.19
C TYR A 78 -1.28 -10.28 6.37
N LYS A 79 -1.02 -9.75 5.16
CA LYS A 79 0.02 -10.24 4.26
C LYS A 79 0.77 -9.06 3.64
N ILE A 80 2.10 -9.16 3.67
CA ILE A 80 3.01 -8.18 3.09
C ILE A 80 4.01 -8.88 2.17
N ARG A 81 4.34 -8.24 1.05
CA ARG A 81 5.53 -8.55 0.29
C ARG A 81 6.38 -7.29 0.13
N VAL A 82 7.66 -7.39 0.45
CA VAL A 82 8.61 -6.28 0.37
C VAL A 82 9.69 -6.64 -0.64
N TYR A 83 9.93 -5.73 -1.58
CA TYR A 83 11.05 -5.81 -2.52
C TYR A 83 12.08 -4.75 -2.14
N LEU A 84 13.34 -5.15 -2.07
CA LEU A 84 14.44 -4.30 -1.62
C LEU A 84 15.59 -4.34 -2.62
N THR A 85 16.19 -3.20 -2.93
CA THR A 85 17.43 -3.16 -3.74
C THR A 85 18.69 -3.30 -2.90
N ILE A 86 18.58 -3.02 -1.58
CA ILE A 86 19.65 -3.15 -0.59
C ILE A 86 19.06 -3.83 0.64
N ILE A 87 19.76 -4.84 1.17
CA ILE A 87 19.40 -5.59 2.39
C ILE A 87 20.61 -5.59 3.31
N ASP A 88 20.79 -4.49 4.03
CA ASP A 88 21.77 -4.32 5.11
C ASP A 88 21.07 -4.09 6.46
N ASP A 89 21.85 -3.91 7.52
CA ASP A 89 21.32 -3.74 8.87
C ASP A 89 20.44 -2.48 8.97
N GLU A 90 20.80 -1.37 8.31
CA GLU A 90 20.01 -0.14 8.30
C GLU A 90 18.63 -0.35 7.65
N ALA A 91 18.59 -1.04 6.50
CA ALA A 91 17.35 -1.38 5.81
C ALA A 91 16.47 -2.31 6.65
N VAL A 92 17.05 -3.33 7.29
CA VAL A 92 16.32 -4.25 8.16
C VAL A 92 15.77 -3.53 9.38
N GLU A 93 16.55 -2.66 10.03
CA GLU A 93 16.12 -1.86 11.16
C GLU A 93 14.98 -0.91 10.79
N ALA A 94 15.08 -0.20 9.66
CA ALA A 94 14.03 0.68 9.16
C ALA A 94 12.74 -0.08 8.85
N LEU A 95 12.83 -1.27 8.25
CA LEU A 95 11.68 -2.13 7.97
C LEU A 95 11.01 -2.59 9.27
N VAL A 96 11.77 -3.15 10.22
CA VAL A 96 11.25 -3.65 11.49
C VAL A 96 10.62 -2.52 12.32
N ARG A 97 11.24 -1.33 12.35
CA ARG A 97 10.70 -0.14 13.02
C ARG A 97 9.34 0.26 12.46
N ASN A 98 9.19 0.26 11.14
CA ASN A 98 7.92 0.57 10.52
C ASN A 98 6.86 -0.52 10.79
N LEU A 99 7.21 -1.80 10.66
CA LEU A 99 6.28 -2.89 10.98
C LEU A 99 5.73 -2.78 12.41
N ARG A 100 6.59 -2.50 13.40
CA ARG A 100 6.19 -2.31 14.81
C ARG A 100 5.33 -1.06 15.01
N THR A 101 5.67 0.04 14.34
CA THR A 101 4.93 1.31 14.45
C THR A 101 3.52 1.20 13.88
N TRP A 102 3.39 0.60 12.70
CA TRP A 102 2.13 0.56 11.95
C TRP A 102 1.22 -0.62 12.32
N MET A 103 1.79 -1.70 12.88
CA MET A 103 1.05 -2.88 13.35
C MET A 103 1.48 -3.24 14.78
N PRO A 104 1.18 -2.38 15.78
CA PRO A 104 1.57 -2.63 17.16
C PRO A 104 0.84 -3.84 17.77
N ASP A 105 -0.36 -4.16 17.28
CA ASP A 105 -1.27 -5.13 17.90
C ASP A 105 -1.31 -6.49 17.20
N HIS A 106 -0.59 -6.67 16.07
CA HIS A 106 -0.51 -7.93 15.35
C HIS A 106 0.75 -8.05 14.48
N GLN A 107 1.03 -9.27 14.00
CA GLN A 107 2.13 -9.51 13.06
C GLN A 107 1.59 -10.15 11.78
N PRO A 108 1.86 -9.56 10.59
CA PRO A 108 1.43 -10.13 9.33
C PRO A 108 2.36 -11.28 8.89
N ILE A 109 1.88 -12.12 7.98
CA ILE A 109 2.80 -12.95 7.18
C ILE A 109 3.58 -12.04 6.23
N MET A 110 4.88 -12.29 6.07
CA MET A 110 5.74 -11.45 5.25
C MET A 110 6.69 -12.27 4.39
N THR A 111 6.97 -11.78 3.17
CA THR A 111 8.11 -12.21 2.36
C THR A 111 8.92 -10.98 1.96
N ALA A 112 10.23 -11.02 2.16
CA ALA A 112 11.16 -9.98 1.72
C ALA A 112 12.07 -10.55 0.62
N ILE A 113 12.26 -9.81 -0.48
CA ILE A 113 12.96 -10.27 -1.67
C ILE A 113 13.96 -9.20 -2.12
N GLY A 114 15.22 -9.60 -2.33
CA GLY A 114 16.21 -8.76 -2.98
C GLY A 114 15.98 -8.69 -4.49
N VAL A 115 15.96 -7.49 -5.05
CA VAL A 115 15.77 -7.23 -6.49
C VAL A 115 16.82 -6.26 -7.01
N ASN A 116 17.09 -6.30 -8.32
CA ASN A 116 18.15 -5.45 -8.90
C ASN A 116 17.75 -3.98 -9.00
N LYS A 117 16.47 -3.68 -9.26
CA LYS A 117 15.90 -2.32 -9.45
C LYS A 117 14.40 -2.30 -9.13
N LEU A 118 13.88 -1.11 -8.90
CA LEU A 118 12.45 -0.82 -8.67
C LEU A 118 11.94 0.23 -9.69
N GLY A 119 10.65 0.57 -9.63
CA GLY A 119 9.95 1.33 -10.68
C GLY A 119 10.42 2.77 -10.91
N LEU A 120 10.80 3.51 -9.86
CA LEU A 120 11.36 4.86 -9.98
C LEU A 120 12.86 4.86 -9.68
N GLU A 121 13.58 5.77 -10.34
CA GLU A 121 15.01 5.96 -10.08
C GLU A 121 15.25 6.33 -8.61
N GLY A 122 16.24 5.69 -7.99
CA GLY A 122 16.58 5.91 -6.59
C GLY A 122 15.71 5.16 -5.57
N MET A 123 14.65 4.44 -5.98
CA MET A 123 13.89 3.61 -5.05
C MET A 123 14.71 2.43 -4.52
N ARG A 124 14.56 2.17 -3.22
CA ARG A 124 15.18 1.04 -2.50
C ARG A 124 14.18 0.12 -1.81
N ILE A 125 12.92 0.53 -1.67
CA ILE A 125 11.84 -0.28 -1.11
C ILE A 125 10.56 -0.17 -1.94
N GLU A 126 9.87 -1.29 -2.12
CA GLU A 126 8.50 -1.35 -2.63
C GLU A 126 7.70 -2.38 -1.84
N VAL A 127 6.49 -2.00 -1.40
CA VAL A 127 5.66 -2.77 -0.48
C VAL A 127 4.30 -3.09 -1.09
N GLU A 128 3.99 -4.37 -1.27
CA GLU A 128 2.63 -4.85 -1.53
C GLU A 128 1.98 -5.25 -0.21
N ALA A 129 0.72 -4.85 -0.01
CA ALA A 129 -0.04 -5.17 1.19
C ALA A 129 -1.43 -5.69 0.84
N VAL A 130 -1.89 -6.67 1.62
CA VAL A 130 -3.27 -7.17 1.55
C VAL A 130 -3.92 -7.02 2.92
N ALA A 131 -5.06 -6.33 2.94
CA ALA A 131 -5.88 -6.13 4.12
C ALA A 131 -7.16 -6.98 4.07
N HIS A 132 -7.63 -7.36 5.26
CA HIS A 132 -8.92 -8.02 5.47
C HIS A 132 -9.87 -7.10 6.24
N ASP A 133 -11.02 -6.81 5.64
CA ASP A 133 -12.01 -5.84 6.11
C ASP A 133 -13.46 -6.35 5.90
N PRO A 134 -13.88 -7.38 6.66
CA PRO A 134 -15.23 -7.95 6.57
C PRO A 134 -16.32 -6.96 7.00
N GLU A 135 -16.03 -6.09 7.97
CA GLU A 135 -16.97 -5.06 8.42
C GLU A 135 -17.25 -4.02 7.32
N GLY A 136 -16.20 -3.53 6.64
CA GLY A 136 -16.37 -2.60 5.53
C GLY A 136 -17.14 -3.22 4.37
N ALA A 137 -16.89 -4.50 4.06
CA ALA A 137 -17.65 -5.21 3.04
C ALA A 137 -19.15 -5.31 3.38
N ALA A 138 -19.49 -5.62 4.63
CA ALA A 138 -20.87 -5.68 5.09
C ALA A 138 -21.57 -4.31 5.00
N LYS A 139 -20.86 -3.22 5.32
CA LYS A 139 -21.38 -1.85 5.21
C LYS A 139 -21.66 -1.47 3.75
N HIS A 140 -20.72 -1.73 2.84
CA HIS A 140 -20.91 -1.47 1.42
C HIS A 140 -22.10 -2.25 0.85
N ALA A 141 -22.24 -3.52 1.19
CA ALA A 141 -23.39 -4.33 0.76
C ALA A 141 -24.73 -3.79 1.28
N ALA A 142 -24.76 -3.29 2.52
CA ALA A 142 -25.96 -2.69 3.11
C ALA A 142 -26.34 -1.37 2.44
N GLU A 143 -25.35 -0.53 2.09
CA GLU A 143 -25.57 0.73 1.37
C GLU A 143 -26.11 0.51 -0.05
N GLU A 144 -25.57 -0.48 -0.78
CA GLU A 144 -26.08 -0.85 -2.10
C GLU A 144 -27.52 -1.36 -2.06
N ALA A 145 -27.88 -2.15 -1.04
CA ALA A 145 -29.25 -2.62 -0.82
C ALA A 145 -30.22 -1.48 -0.46
N ALA A 146 -29.74 -0.44 0.23
CA ALA A 146 -30.55 0.71 0.63
C ALA A 146 -30.75 1.74 -0.51
N GLY A 147 -29.78 1.90 -1.40
CA GLY A 147 -29.83 2.85 -2.53
C GLY A 147 -30.56 2.35 -3.79
N SER A 148 -31.10 1.13 -3.75
CA SER A 148 -31.84 0.49 -4.85
C SER A 148 -33.37 0.49 -4.63
N HIS A 149 -33.85 1.36 -3.74
CA HIS A 149 -35.27 1.69 -3.51
C HIS A 149 -35.52 3.17 -3.78
#